data_AF-A0A971AX70-F1
#
_entry.id   AF-A0A971AX70-F1
#
_cell.length_a   1.000
_cell.length_b   1.000
_cell.length_c   1.000
_cell.angle_alpha   90.00
_cell.angle_beta   90.00
_cell.angle_gamma   90.00
#
_symmetry.space_group_name_H-M   'P 1'
#
loop_
_entity.id
_entity.type
_entity.pdbx_description
1 polymer ?
#
loop_
_entity_poly.entity_id
_entity_poly.type
_entity_poly.pdbx_seq_one_letter_code
_entity_poly.pdbx_strand_id
1 'polypeptide(L)'
;MLGDCIRNLRMTKNVTQVELAHALSVTKQSVSNWENGNIQPSIDMLIQLAEFFHVSTDYLLGRNEKRTLNAENLTPEQIVHVQNIIDDILA
;
A
#
# COMPACT_ATOMS: atom_id res chain seq x y z
N MET A 1 2.58 -11.18 8.39
CA MET A 1 3.40 -9.97 8.13
C MET A 1 3.06 -9.33 6.79
N LEU A 2 3.53 -9.83 5.64
CA LEU A 2 3.16 -9.28 4.32
C LEU A 2 1.71 -9.60 3.92
N GLY A 3 1.30 -10.87 4.02
CA GLY A 3 -0.06 -11.29 3.66
C GLY A 3 -1.16 -10.58 4.46
N ASP A 4 -0.94 -10.37 5.76
CA ASP A 4 -1.86 -9.61 6.62
C ASP A 4 -1.90 -8.14 6.24
N CYS A 5 -0.75 -7.54 5.88
CA CYS A 5 -0.70 -6.15 5.40
C CYS A 5 -1.52 -5.99 4.11
N ILE A 6 -1.32 -6.88 3.12
CA ILE A 6 -2.09 -6.89 1.86
C ILE A 6 -3.59 -7.01 2.16
N ARG A 7 -3.99 -7.95 3.01
CA ARG A 7 -5.39 -8.15 3.40
C ARG A 7 -5.97 -6.90 4.05
N ASN A 8 -5.25 -6.29 4.99
CA ASN A 8 -5.70 -5.10 5.72
C ASN A 8 -5.86 -3.90 4.78
N LEU A 9 -4.89 -3.64 3.90
CA LEU A 9 -4.98 -2.57 2.90
C LEU A 9 -6.14 -2.80 1.94
N ARG A 10 -6.30 -4.03 1.46
CA ARG A 10 -7.43 -4.41 0.60
C ARG A 10 -8.78 -4.15 1.27
N MET A 11 -8.93 -4.58 2.53
CA MET A 11 -10.18 -4.37 3.28
C MET A 11 -10.42 -2.89 3.59
N THR A 12 -9.37 -2.12 3.90
CA THR A 12 -9.48 -0.67 4.13
C THR A 12 -9.95 0.09 2.89
N LYS A 13 -9.55 -0.37 1.70
CA LYS A 13 -10.05 0.18 0.42
C LYS A 13 -11.39 -0.41 -0.05
N ASN A 14 -12.03 -1.30 0.73
CA ASN A 14 -13.25 -2.04 0.34
C ASN A 14 -13.12 -2.81 -0.98
N VAL A 15 -11.94 -3.37 -1.27
CA VAL A 15 -11.66 -4.13 -2.49
C VAL A 15 -11.79 -5.63 -2.20
N THR A 16 -12.36 -6.41 -3.10
CA THR A 16 -12.42 -7.88 -3.01
C THR A 16 -11.14 -8.51 -3.56
N GLN A 17 -10.87 -9.78 -3.21
CA GLN A 17 -9.70 -10.49 -3.77
C GLN A 17 -9.78 -10.61 -5.31
N VAL A 18 -10.99 -10.67 -5.88
CA VAL A 18 -11.22 -10.73 -7.34
C VAL A 18 -10.89 -9.38 -7.99
N GLU A 19 -11.35 -8.28 -7.41
CA GLU A 19 -11.08 -6.93 -7.93
C GLU A 19 -9.59 -6.58 -7.85
N LEU A 20 -8.92 -6.93 -6.73
CA LEU A 20 -7.48 -6.74 -6.61
C LEU A 20 -6.72 -7.58 -7.65
N ALA A 21 -7.14 -8.83 -7.86
CA ALA A 21 -6.54 -9.70 -8.86
C ALA A 21 -6.70 -9.13 -10.28
N HIS A 22 -7.88 -8.61 -10.60
CA HIS A 22 -8.15 -7.96 -11.87
C HIS A 22 -7.28 -6.72 -12.07
N ALA A 23 -7.18 -5.85 -11.05
CA ALA A 23 -6.35 -4.63 -11.12
C ALA A 23 -4.86 -4.93 -11.35
N LEU A 24 -4.36 -6.04 -10.80
CA LEU A 24 -2.95 -6.46 -10.89
C LEU A 24 -2.70 -7.48 -12.02
N SER A 25 -3.70 -7.77 -12.85
CA SER A 25 -3.62 -8.76 -13.94
C SER A 25 -3.13 -10.15 -13.49
N VAL A 26 -3.64 -10.62 -12.34
CA VAL A 26 -3.35 -11.93 -11.75
C VAL A 26 -4.63 -12.70 -11.46
N THR A 27 -4.49 -13.94 -10.98
CA THR A 27 -5.64 -14.74 -10.55
C THR A 27 -6.06 -14.41 -9.12
N LYS A 28 -7.35 -14.59 -8.80
CA LYS A 28 -7.84 -14.53 -7.40
C LYS A 28 -7.10 -15.52 -6.50
N GLN A 29 -6.66 -16.67 -7.03
CA GLN A 29 -5.87 -17.64 -6.29
C GLN A 29 -4.50 -17.07 -5.90
N SER A 30 -3.85 -16.30 -6.78
CA SER A 30 -2.59 -15.61 -6.48
C SER A 30 -2.74 -14.68 -5.27
N VAL A 31 -3.77 -13.82 -5.29
CA VAL A 31 -4.07 -12.91 -4.16
C VAL A 31 -4.35 -13.69 -2.87
N SER A 32 -5.17 -14.73 -2.95
CA SER A 32 -5.46 -15.61 -1.81
C SER A 32 -4.19 -16.27 -1.26
N ASN A 33 -3.28 -16.71 -2.13
CA ASN A 33 -2.01 -17.30 -1.71
C ASN A 33 -1.11 -16.28 -1.01
N TRP A 34 -1.06 -15.02 -1.47
CA TRP A 34 -0.30 -13.96 -0.82
C TRP A 34 -0.87 -13.61 0.56
N GLU A 35 -2.18 -13.40 0.65
CA GLU A 35 -2.84 -13.03 1.91
C GLU A 35 -2.74 -14.13 2.99
N ASN A 36 -2.72 -15.40 2.57
CA ASN A 36 -2.58 -16.53 3.49
C ASN A 36 -1.11 -16.92 3.72
N GLY A 37 -0.15 -16.28 3.06
CA GLY A 37 1.27 -16.57 3.20
C GLY A 37 1.73 -17.89 2.55
N ASN A 38 0.90 -18.50 1.70
CA ASN A 38 1.22 -19.75 1.00
C ASN A 38 2.32 -19.55 -0.06
N ILE A 39 2.28 -18.40 -0.74
CA ILE A 39 3.25 -17.99 -1.76
C ILE A 39 3.52 -16.50 -1.56
N GLN A 40 4.75 -16.05 -1.80
CA GLN A 40 5.07 -14.62 -1.79
C GLN A 40 4.91 -14.00 -3.19
N PRO A 41 4.47 -12.73 -3.30
CA PRO A 41 4.50 -12.02 -4.57
C PRO A 41 5.95 -11.88 -5.07
N SER A 42 6.14 -11.82 -6.39
CA SER A 42 7.43 -11.44 -6.97
C SER A 42 7.78 -10.00 -6.61
N ILE A 43 9.03 -9.59 -6.87
CA ILE A 43 9.47 -8.20 -6.66
C ILE A 43 8.61 -7.23 -7.49
N ASP A 44 8.38 -7.53 -8.77
CA ASP A 44 7.54 -6.70 -9.64
C ASP A 44 6.11 -6.57 -9.10
N MET A 45 5.56 -7.67 -8.57
CA MET A 45 4.23 -7.65 -7.98
C MET A 45 4.18 -6.89 -6.66
N LEU A 46 5.26 -6.93 -5.86
CA LEU A 46 5.37 -6.13 -4.65
C LEU A 46 5.36 -4.63 -4.97
N ILE A 47 6.03 -4.22 -6.06
CA ILE A 47 6.00 -2.83 -6.56
C ILE A 47 4.59 -2.45 -6.99
N GLN A 48 3.92 -3.28 -7.80
CA GLN A 48 2.55 -3.00 -8.24
C GLN A 48 1.55 -2.94 -7.07
N LEU A 49 1.72 -3.79 -6.05
CA LEU A 49 0.93 -3.73 -4.82
C LEU A 49 1.15 -2.40 -4.09
N ALA A 50 2.41 -1.95 -4.00
CA ALA A 50 2.76 -0.69 -3.36
C ALA A 50 2.11 0.51 -4.09
N GLU A 51 2.18 0.53 -5.41
CA GLU A 51 1.54 1.53 -6.27
C GLU A 51 0.02 1.51 -6.13
N PHE A 52 -0.62 0.33 -6.24
CA PHE A 52 -2.06 0.16 -6.12
C PHE A 52 -2.59 0.63 -4.77
N PHE A 53 -1.85 0.36 -3.69
CA PHE A 53 -2.24 0.77 -2.34
C PHE A 53 -1.75 2.16 -1.94
N HIS A 54 -0.92 2.82 -2.76
CA HIS A 54 -0.25 4.10 -2.47
C HIS A 54 0.55 4.06 -1.17
N VAL A 55 1.34 3.00 -0.98
CA VAL A 55 2.24 2.80 0.15
C VAL A 55 3.64 2.46 -0.37
N SER A 56 4.65 2.49 0.49
CA SER A 56 5.98 1.99 0.12
C SER A 56 6.06 0.45 0.21
N THR A 57 7.02 -0.14 -0.51
CA THR A 57 7.34 -1.57 -0.35
C THR A 57 7.85 -1.87 1.06
N ASP A 58 8.57 -0.94 1.69
CA ASP A 58 8.95 -1.01 3.11
C ASP A 58 7.76 -1.16 4.05
N TYR A 59 6.66 -0.43 3.79
CA TYR A 59 5.43 -0.56 4.56
C TYR A 59 4.82 -1.96 4.39
N LEU A 60 4.71 -2.44 3.14
CA LEU A 60 4.20 -3.78 2.86
C LEU A 60 5.02 -4.89 3.54
N LEU A 61 6.35 -4.73 3.56
CA LEU A 61 7.27 -5.67 4.18
C LEU A 61 7.40 -5.51 5.70
N GLY A 62 6.69 -4.56 6.31
CA GLY A 62 6.76 -4.28 7.74
C GLY A 62 8.12 -3.78 8.21
N ARG A 63 8.91 -3.16 7.31
CA ARG A 63 10.24 -2.62 7.60
C ARG A 63 10.23 -1.19 8.12
N ASN A 64 9.11 -0.48 7.97
CA ASN A 64 8.91 0.85 8.53
C ASN A 64 7.47 1.01 9.01
N GLU A 65 7.29 1.41 10.27
CA GLU A 65 6.03 1.98 10.78
C GLU A 65 5.87 3.45 10.38
N LYS A 66 6.79 3.99 9.56
CA LYS A 66 6.70 5.35 9.03
C LYS A 66 5.48 5.45 8.12
N ARG A 67 4.49 6.22 8.56
CA ARG A 67 3.36 6.63 7.73
C ARG A 67 3.85 7.69 6.75
N THR A 68 3.65 7.46 5.46
CA THR A 68 4.00 8.39 4.39
C THR A 68 2.73 8.92 3.74
N LEU A 69 2.74 10.17 3.31
CA LEU A 69 1.68 10.74 2.48
C LEU A 69 2.16 10.76 1.02
N ASN A 70 1.34 10.26 0.09
CA ASN A 70 1.65 10.40 -1.34
C ASN A 70 1.48 11.87 -1.74
N ALA A 71 2.53 12.46 -2.31
CA ALA A 71 2.58 13.85 -2.76
C ALA A 71 2.86 13.98 -4.28
N GLU A 72 2.71 12.92 -5.08
CA GLU A 72 3.05 12.88 -6.52
C GLU A 72 2.39 13.98 -7.36
N ASN A 73 1.27 14.54 -6.90
CA ASN A 73 0.53 15.59 -7.61
C ASN A 73 0.46 16.91 -6.85
N LEU A 74 1.32 17.10 -5.84
CA LEU A 74 1.40 18.34 -5.06
C LEU A 74 2.58 19.19 -5.52
N THR A 75 2.37 20.51 -5.57
CA THR A 75 3.48 21.45 -5.77
C THR A 75 4.32 21.55 -4.49
N PRO A 76 5.58 22.04 -4.58
CA PRO A 76 6.40 22.28 -3.40
C PRO A 76 5.71 23.14 -2.34
N GLU A 77 4.97 24.18 -2.76
CA GLU A 77 4.24 25.07 -1.86
C GLU A 77 3.09 24.34 -1.14
N GLN A 78 2.38 23.45 -1.85
CA GLN A 78 1.32 22.64 -1.25
C GLN A 78 1.88 21.64 -0.24
N ILE A 79 3.04 21.05 -0.51
CA ILE A 79 3.73 20.15 0.43
C ILE A 79 4.11 20.90 1.71
N VAL A 80 4.66 22.12 1.58
CA VAL A 80 4.97 22.98 2.74
C VAL A 80 3.72 23.27 3.57
N HIS A 81 2.59 23.57 2.91
CA HIS A 81 1.34 23.82 3.63
C HIS A 81 0.86 22.60 4.43
N VAL A 82 0.92 21.40 3.84
CA VAL A 82 0.59 20.15 4.53
C VAL A 82 1.54 19.90 5.70
N GLN A 83 2.84 20.20 5.54
CA GLN A 83 3.82 20.06 6.62
C GLN A 83 3.50 20.97 7.81
N ASN A 84 3.13 22.23 7.56
CA ASN A 84 2.76 23.15 8.63
C ASN A 84 1.55 22.63 9.44
N ILE A 85 0.55 22.03 8.77
CA ILE A 85 -0.59 21.43 9.47
C ILE A 85 -0.14 20.28 10.38
N ILE A 86 0.78 19.45 9.91
CA ILE A 86 1.34 18.35 10.72
C ILE A 86 2.06 18.92 11.95
N ASP A 87 2.88 19.95 11.75
CA ASP A 87 3.64 20.59 12.83
C ASP A 87 2.70 21.24 13.87
N ASP A 88 1.62 21.89 13.42
CA ASP A 88 0.59 22.47 14.29
C ASP A 88 -0.16 21.41 15.11
N ILE A 89 -0.40 20.22 14.57
CA ILE A 89 -1.05 19.10 15.28
C ILE A 89 -0.14 18.52 16.37
N LEU A 90 1.18 18.60 16.18
CA LEU A 90 2.18 18.01 17.07
C LEU A 90 2.70 18.98 18.15
N ALA A 91 2.34 20.26 18.05
CA ALA A 91 2.64 21.31 19.03
C ALA A 91 1.71 21.25 20.25
#